data_AF-A0A2V6KLK7-F1
#
_entry.id   AF-A0A2V6KLK7-F1
#
_cell.length_a   1.000
_cell.length_b   1.000
_cell.length_c   1.000
_cell.angle_alpha   90.00
_cell.angle_beta   90.00
_cell.angle_gamma   90.00
#
_symmetry.space_group_name_H-M   'P 1'
#
loop_
_entity.id
_entity.type
_entity.pdbx_description
1 polymer ?
#
loop_
_entity_poly.entity_id
_entity_poly.type
_entity_poly.pdbx_seq_one_letter_code
_entity_poly.pdbx_strand_id
1 'polypeptide(L)'
;MSGPLASAEESGWLTDYKQAQQQAKANNKILLLDFTGSDWCGWCKKFDREVLLKPEFKDFARDNLVVVELDFPRGKPQTAELRKQNRYPGYFPDGPAAFIAELQKLRKG
;
A
#
# COMPACT_ATOMS: atom_id res chain seq x y z
N MET A 1 6.98 -16.29 21.11
CA MET A 1 7.65 -16.81 19.90
C MET A 1 7.23 -15.93 18.74
N SER A 2 8.15 -15.13 18.21
CA SER A 2 7.88 -14.18 17.13
C SER A 2 7.79 -14.95 15.81
N GLY A 3 6.59 -15.07 15.26
CA GLY A 3 6.36 -15.68 13.95
C GLY A 3 6.91 -14.82 12.81
N PRO A 4 7.07 -15.41 11.61
CA PRO A 4 7.64 -14.73 10.44
C PRO A 4 6.81 -13.50 10.07
N LEU A 5 7.50 -12.47 9.58
CA LEU A 5 6.94 -11.19 9.17
C LEU A 5 6.11 -11.41 7.90
N ALA A 6 4.83 -11.03 7.94
CA ALA A 6 3.89 -11.21 6.85
C ALA A 6 4.47 -10.59 5.56
N SER A 7 4.65 -11.42 4.55
CA SER A 7 4.95 -10.99 3.18
C SER A 7 3.63 -10.61 2.49
N ALA A 8 3.67 -9.82 1.42
CA ALA A 8 2.54 -9.66 0.51
C ALA A 8 1.91 -11.01 0.08
N GLU A 9 2.72 -12.07 0.07
CA GLU A 9 2.27 -13.45 -0.17
C GLU A 9 1.40 -14.05 0.96
N GLU A 10 1.58 -13.63 2.22
CA GLU A 10 0.71 -14.06 3.34
C GLU A 10 -0.56 -13.20 3.45
N SER A 11 -0.45 -11.92 3.12
CA SER A 11 -1.58 -11.00 3.16
C SER A 11 -2.56 -11.27 2.01
N GLY A 12 -2.05 -11.68 0.84
CA GLY A 12 -2.83 -11.97 -0.37
C GLY A 12 -3.26 -10.71 -1.13
N TRP A 13 -2.67 -9.56 -0.77
CA TRP A 13 -2.97 -8.26 -1.36
C TRP A 13 -2.12 -7.98 -2.61
N LEU A 14 -2.59 -7.06 -3.44
CA LEU A 14 -1.84 -6.64 -4.62
C LEU A 14 -0.66 -5.75 -4.23
N THR A 15 0.39 -5.78 -5.03
CA THR A 15 1.51 -4.84 -4.90
C THR A 15 1.63 -3.91 -6.10
N ASP A 16 0.95 -4.19 -7.22
CA ASP A 16 0.95 -3.32 -8.40
C ASP A 16 -0.21 -2.31 -8.31
N TYR A 17 0.14 -1.05 -8.12
CA TYR A 17 -0.85 0.02 -7.96
C TYR A 17 -1.65 0.27 -9.25
N LYS A 18 -1.01 0.22 -10.42
CA LYS A 18 -1.68 0.53 -11.69
C LYS A 18 -2.68 -0.57 -12.04
N GLN A 19 -2.29 -1.83 -11.85
CA GLN A 19 -3.18 -2.98 -11.99
C GLN A 19 -4.36 -2.88 -11.01
N ALA A 20 -4.08 -2.55 -9.75
CA ALA A 20 -5.12 -2.42 -8.74
C ALA A 20 -6.11 -1.28 -9.04
N GLN A 21 -5.62 -0.14 -9.54
CA GLN A 21 -6.49 0.95 -10.02
C GLN A 21 -7.41 0.49 -11.15
N GLN A 22 -6.89 -0.26 -12.12
CA GLN A 22 -7.69 -0.80 -13.22
C GLN A 22 -8.74 -1.80 -12.70
N GLN A 23 -8.35 -2.69 -11.78
CA GLN A 23 -9.24 -3.67 -11.17
C GLN A 23 -10.34 -3.00 -10.33
N ALA A 24 -9.99 -1.98 -9.55
CA ALA A 24 -10.95 -1.22 -8.74
C ALA A 24 -11.99 -0.54 -9.63
N LYS A 25 -11.56 0.11 -10.72
CA LYS A 25 -12.46 0.73 -11.69
C LYS A 25 -13.35 -0.29 -12.41
N ALA A 26 -12.75 -1.38 -12.90
CA ALA A 26 -13.47 -2.40 -13.67
C ALA A 26 -14.55 -3.13 -12.83
N ASN A 27 -14.29 -3.31 -11.54
CA ASN A 27 -15.19 -4.03 -10.64
C ASN A 27 -16.01 -3.11 -9.72
N ASN A 28 -15.94 -1.79 -9.92
CA ASN A 28 -16.60 -0.79 -9.09
C ASN A 28 -16.31 -0.97 -7.57
N LYS A 29 -15.05 -1.24 -7.23
CA LYS A 29 -14.56 -1.46 -5.86
C LYS A 29 -13.75 -0.26 -5.36
N ILE A 30 -13.73 -0.07 -4.04
CA ILE A 30 -12.89 0.94 -3.40
C ILE A 30 -11.44 0.45 -3.40
N LEU A 31 -10.51 1.31 -3.80
CA LEU A 31 -9.08 1.04 -3.70
C LEU A 31 -8.58 1.42 -2.31
N LEU A 32 -8.15 0.44 -1.52
CA LEU A 32 -7.52 0.66 -0.23
C LEU A 32 -6.00 0.56 -0.38
N LEU A 33 -5.29 1.62 -0.02
CA LEU A 33 -3.83 1.67 -0.03
C LEU A 33 -3.31 1.50 1.40
N ASP A 34 -2.65 0.38 1.67
CA ASP A 34 -2.00 0.12 2.96
C ASP A 34 -0.53 0.54 2.89
N PHE A 35 -0.23 1.70 3.46
CA PHE A 35 1.14 2.19 3.61
C PHE A 35 1.76 1.58 4.87
N THR A 36 2.68 0.63 4.69
CA THR A 36 3.18 -0.20 5.79
C THR A 36 4.70 -0.27 5.85
N GLY A 37 5.22 -0.56 7.03
CA GLY A 37 6.63 -0.93 7.24
C GLY A 37 6.67 -2.33 7.82
N SER A 38 6.61 -3.34 6.95
CA SER A 38 6.33 -4.74 7.29
C SER A 38 7.29 -5.33 8.33
N ASP A 39 8.53 -4.83 8.40
CA ASP A 39 9.57 -5.33 9.30
C ASP A 39 9.91 -4.41 10.49
N TRP A 40 9.54 -3.13 10.49
CA TRP A 40 9.92 -2.19 11.55
C TRP A 40 8.76 -1.41 12.20
N CYS A 41 7.59 -1.31 11.57
CA CYS A 41 6.46 -0.56 12.09
C CYS A 41 5.58 -1.43 13.01
N GLY A 42 5.71 -1.25 14.33
CA GLY A 42 4.94 -2.03 15.31
C GLY A 42 3.41 -1.89 15.17
N TRP A 43 2.93 -0.68 14.92
CA TRP A 43 1.50 -0.40 14.71
C TRP A 43 0.97 -1.00 13.43
N CYS A 44 1.73 -0.95 12.35
CA CYS A 44 1.37 -1.54 11.06
C CYS A 44 1.24 -3.06 11.21
N LYS A 45 2.19 -3.73 11.88
CA LYS A 45 2.11 -5.16 12.19
C LYS A 45 0.91 -5.51 13.08
N LYS A 46 0.53 -4.63 14.02
CA LYS A 46 -0.65 -4.85 14.87
C LYS A 46 -1.94 -4.73 14.05
N PHE A 47 -2.05 -3.69 13.22
CA PHE A 47 -3.17 -3.50 12.31
C PHE A 47 -3.35 -4.69 11.36
N ASP A 48 -2.25 -5.17 10.78
CA ASP A 48 -2.28 -6.35 9.91
C ASP A 48 -2.83 -7.58 10.64
N ARG A 49 -2.31 -7.91 11.83
CA ARG A 49 -2.79 -9.07 12.62
C ARG A 49 -4.22 -8.94 13.15
N GLU A 50 -4.63 -7.74 13.53
CA GLU A 50 -5.91 -7.50 14.20
C GLU A 50 -7.04 -7.15 13.23
N VAL A 51 -6.70 -6.73 12.00
CA VAL A 51 -7.66 -6.30 10.99
C VAL A 51 -7.40 -7.00 9.66
N LEU A 52 -6.31 -6.70 8.95
CA LEU A 52 -6.16 -7.12 7.54
C LEU A 52 -6.11 -8.64 7.35
N LEU A 53 -5.49 -9.37 8.28
CA LEU A 53 -5.38 -10.83 8.23
C LEU A 53 -6.61 -11.55 8.78
N LYS A 54 -7.57 -10.83 9.37
CA LYS A 54 -8.77 -11.43 9.92
C LYS A 54 -9.71 -11.93 8.81
N PRO A 55 -10.28 -13.14 8.92
CA PRO A 55 -11.23 -13.66 7.94
C PRO A 55 -12.37 -12.68 7.64
N GLU A 56 -12.90 -12.04 8.68
CA GLU A 56 -14.01 -11.08 8.58
C GLU A 56 -13.66 -9.89 7.68
N PHE A 57 -12.44 -9.37 7.80
CA PHE A 57 -11.96 -8.31 6.92
C PHE A 57 -11.67 -8.82 5.51
N LYS A 58 -11.06 -10.01 5.38
CA LYS A 58 -10.78 -10.62 4.07
C LYS A 58 -12.07 -10.87 3.27
N ASP A 59 -13.14 -11.30 3.93
CA ASP A 59 -14.46 -11.47 3.33
C ASP A 59 -15.03 -10.12 2.87
N PHE A 60 -15.00 -9.11 3.73
CA PHE A 60 -15.43 -7.76 3.35
C PHE A 60 -14.60 -7.21 2.17
N ALA A 61 -13.28 -7.36 2.22
CA ALA A 61 -12.35 -6.86 1.21
C ALA A 61 -12.58 -7.55 -0.13
N ARG A 62 -12.80 -8.86 -0.15
CA ARG A 62 -13.13 -9.60 -1.37
C ARG A 62 -14.31 -8.98 -2.11
N ASP A 63 -15.35 -8.57 -1.39
CA ASP A 63 -16.60 -8.13 -2.02
C ASP A 63 -16.57 -6.62 -2.34
N ASN A 64 -15.84 -5.82 -1.56
CA ASN A 64 -15.93 -4.35 -1.61
C ASN A 64 -14.65 -3.64 -2.04
N LEU A 65 -13.49 -4.27 -1.86
CA LEU A 65 -12.19 -3.60 -1.94
C LEU A 65 -11.27 -4.22 -3.00
N VAL A 66 -10.34 -3.39 -3.46
CA VAL A 66 -9.05 -3.83 -3.98
C VAL A 66 -8.00 -3.29 -3.02
N VAL A 67 -7.27 -4.18 -2.35
CA VAL A 67 -6.26 -3.79 -1.36
C VAL A 67 -4.88 -3.83 -2.01
N VAL A 68 -4.10 -2.76 -1.81
CA VAL A 68 -2.73 -2.64 -2.29
C VAL A 68 -1.80 -2.43 -1.12
N GLU A 69 -0.81 -3.30 -0.98
CA GLU A 69 0.27 -3.17 -0.02
C GLU A 69 1.39 -2.30 -0.60
N LEU A 70 1.63 -1.16 0.04
CA LEU A 70 2.73 -0.24 -0.26
C LEU A 70 3.74 -0.34 0.88
N ASP A 71 4.58 -1.38 0.83
CA ASP A 71 5.54 -1.69 1.87
C ASP A 71 6.86 -0.90 1.73
N PHE A 72 7.36 -0.39 2.86
CA PHE A 72 8.61 0.34 3.03
C PHE A 72 9.54 -0.39 4.03
N PRO A 73 10.02 -1.60 3.72
CA PRO A 73 10.83 -2.37 4.64
C PRO A 73 12.24 -1.80 4.81
N ARG A 74 12.90 -2.13 5.92
CA ARG A 74 14.32 -1.75 6.16
C ARG A 74 15.29 -2.87 5.78
N GLY A 75 14.90 -4.13 5.97
CA GLY A 75 15.73 -5.31 5.75
C GLY A 75 15.20 -6.24 4.66
N LYS A 76 13.92 -6.12 4.26
CA LYS A 76 13.37 -6.94 3.17
C LYS A 76 13.74 -6.36 1.80
N PRO A 77 14.39 -7.13 0.91
CA PRO A 77 14.70 -6.66 -0.43
C PRO A 77 13.43 -6.47 -1.26
N GLN A 78 13.45 -5.45 -2.12
CA GLN A 78 12.42 -5.15 -3.11
C GLN A 78 13.10 -4.82 -4.44
N THR A 79 12.42 -5.09 -5.54
CA THR A 79 12.87 -4.66 -6.88
C THR A 79 12.94 -3.14 -6.95
N ALA A 80 13.77 -2.60 -7.84
CA ALA A 80 13.91 -1.17 -8.00
C ALA A 80 12.58 -0.53 -8.46
N GLU A 81 11.84 -1.26 -9.28
CA GLU A 81 10.53 -0.90 -9.82
C GLU A 81 9.48 -0.82 -8.72
N LEU A 82 9.38 -1.86 -7.88
CA LEU A 82 8.44 -1.89 -6.75
C LEU A 82 8.77 -0.78 -5.74
N ARG A 83 10.05 -0.61 -5.40
CA ARG A 83 10.47 0.47 -4.50
C ARG A 83 10.18 1.85 -5.09
N LYS A 84 10.34 2.02 -6.41
CA LYS A 84 10.02 3.27 -7.10
C LYS A 84 8.52 3.53 -7.10
N GLN A 85 7.69 2.51 -7.32
CA GLN A 85 6.24 2.62 -7.26
C GLN A 85 5.75 2.95 -5.85
N ASN A 86 6.27 2.24 -4.83
CA ASN A 86 5.84 2.42 -3.45
C ASN A 86 6.20 3.80 -2.91
N ARG A 87 7.24 4.45 -3.45
CA ARG A 87 7.52 5.85 -3.14
C ARG A 87 6.35 6.73 -3.57
N TYR A 88 5.53 7.06 -2.57
CA TYR A 88 4.54 8.11 -2.69
C TYR A 88 5.26 9.44 -2.97
N PRO A 89 4.83 10.22 -3.97
CA PRO A 89 5.43 11.52 -4.29
C PRO A 89 5.31 12.53 -3.14
N GLY A 90 4.53 12.24 -2.10
CA GLY A 90 4.26 13.13 -0.97
C GLY A 90 5.46 13.55 -0.14
N TYR A 91 6.58 12.83 -0.18
CA TYR A 91 7.82 13.33 0.39
C TYR A 91 8.54 14.17 -0.67
N PHE A 92 8.37 15.48 -0.56
CA PHE A 92 9.04 16.46 -1.38
C PHE A 92 10.34 16.88 -0.67
N PRO A 93 11.51 16.35 -1.05
CA PRO A 93 12.78 16.70 -0.40
C PRO A 93 13.07 18.21 -0.52
N ASP A 94 12.54 18.85 -1.56
CA ASP A 94 12.62 20.29 -1.81
C ASP A 94 11.53 21.10 -1.08
N GLY A 95 10.78 20.47 -0.18
CA GLY A 95 9.80 21.11 0.69
C GLY A 95 8.49 21.52 0.01
N PRO A 96 7.75 22.46 0.63
CA PRO A 96 6.39 22.82 0.21
C PRO A 96 6.26 23.32 -1.24
N ALA A 97 7.30 23.95 -1.79
CA ALA A 97 7.27 24.47 -3.15
C ALA A 97 7.09 23.36 -4.19
N ALA A 98 7.82 22.26 -4.04
CA ALA A 98 7.70 21.10 -4.92
C ALA A 98 6.34 20.39 -4.76
N PHE A 99 5.80 20.35 -3.53
CA PHE A 99 4.44 19.84 -3.30
C PHE A 99 3.39 20.68 -4.02
N ILE A 100 3.44 22.01 -3.87
CA ILE A 100 2.49 22.93 -4.50
C ILE A 100 2.57 22.82 -6.03
N ALA A 101 3.77 22.72 -6.60
CA ALA A 101 3.95 22.55 -8.04
C ALA A 101 3.28 21.25 -8.54
N GLU A 102 3.37 20.16 -7.78
CA GLU A 102 2.72 18.90 -8.12
C GLU A 102 1.19 19.00 -8.04
N LEU A 103 0.65 19.60 -6.99
CA LEU A 103 -0.79 19.86 -6.86
C LEU A 103 -1.33 20.71 -8.02
N GLN A 104 -0.56 21.70 -8.48
CA GLN A 104 -0.95 22.56 -9.60
C GLN A 104 -0.97 21.81 -10.95
N LYS A 105 -0.16 20.77 -11.14
CA LYS A 105 -0.22 19.90 -12.33
C LYS A 105 -1.48 19.05 -12.32
N LEU A 106 -1.83 18.48 -11.16
CA LEU A 106 -3.00 17.63 -10.98
C LEU A 106 -4.32 18.38 -11.23
N ARG A 107 -4.37 19.69 -10.98
CA ARG A 107 -5.55 20.52 -11.27
C ARG A 107 -5.82 20.75 -12.77
N LYS A 108 -4.85 20.46 -13.64
CA LYS A 108 -4.92 20.74 -15.08
C LYS A 108 -5.21 19.50 -15.96
N GLY A 109 -5.34 18.32 -15.35
CA GLY A 109 -5.72 17.07 -16.01
C GLY A 109 -7.03 16.55 -15.45
#